data_AF-A0A150PYP6-F1
#
_entry.id   AF-A0A150PYP6-F1
#
_cell.length_a   1.000
_cell.length_b   1.000
_cell.length_c   1.000
_cell.angle_alpha   90.00
_cell.angle_beta   90.00
_cell.angle_gamma   90.00
#
_symmetry.space_group_name_H-M   'P 1'
#
loop_
_entity.id
_entity.type
_entity.pdbx_description
1 polymer ?
#
loop_
_entity_poly.entity_id
_entity_poly.type
_entity_poly.pdbx_seq_one_letter_code
_entity_poly.pdbx_strand_id
1 'polypeptide(L)'
;IVAGAAVLLFCVGLAAALLLWRSRDQGAGDAPESGAPAPVSLKDVPRAASSMAPASDAGGCQPGVPCTCAPGTPGNVPKSCQLTCGEAPGCRPSCSERDVCESRCAGNCRSSCDHSKACDTRCTDNCAVDCRHVETCQATCGAGCKYTCENAGKCVPVVGEGSVVKCNQVGLCEVTCTGSCAVSCSATGQGCPITCQGQGPAKRCADGRKACGDGCSLPQ
;
A
#
# COMPACT_ATOMS: atom_id res chain seq x y z
N ILE A 1 56.16 -15.77 50.07
CA ILE A 1 57.49 -16.24 49.61
C ILE A 1 57.59 -17.66 50.16
N VAL A 2 57.55 -18.77 49.41
CA VAL A 2 58.34 -19.16 48.23
C VAL A 2 57.60 -20.25 47.44
N ALA A 3 57.73 -20.15 46.11
CA ALA A 3 57.76 -21.16 45.05
C ALA A 3 56.71 -22.29 44.95
N GLY A 4 55.93 -22.20 43.87
CA GLY A 4 55.35 -23.35 43.17
C GLY A 4 56.41 -24.04 42.29
N ALA A 5 56.31 -25.37 42.26
CA ALA A 5 57.24 -26.28 41.62
C ALA A 5 57.17 -26.25 40.09
N ALA A 6 58.35 -26.40 39.50
CA ALA A 6 58.61 -26.71 38.10
C ALA A 6 58.25 -28.17 37.75
N VAL A 7 58.24 -28.48 36.44
CA VAL A 7 58.93 -29.63 35.77
C VAL A 7 58.12 -30.12 34.55
N LEU A 8 58.52 -29.71 33.32
CA LEU A 8 59.26 -30.44 32.24
C LEU A 8 58.33 -31.14 31.21
N LEU A 9 58.37 -30.70 29.93
CA LEU A 9 58.98 -31.35 28.73
C LEU A 9 58.17 -32.57 28.20
N PHE A 10 57.95 -32.86 26.90
CA PHE A 10 58.71 -32.69 25.65
C PHE A 10 57.75 -32.86 24.42
N CYS A 11 58.23 -32.39 23.27
CA CYS A 11 57.69 -32.37 21.89
C CYS A 11 57.11 -33.67 21.31
N VAL A 12 56.05 -33.60 20.44
CA VAL A 12 55.91 -34.30 19.13
C VAL A 12 54.77 -33.64 18.30
N GLY A 13 54.97 -33.35 17.00
CA GLY A 13 53.86 -33.43 16.03
C GLY A 13 53.64 -32.29 15.00
N LEU A 14 54.62 -32.02 14.13
CA LEU A 14 54.41 -31.36 12.83
C LEU A 14 53.69 -32.34 11.87
N ALA A 15 52.41 -32.13 11.56
CA ALA A 15 51.75 -32.60 10.31
C ALA A 15 50.25 -32.26 10.31
N ALA A 16 49.84 -31.13 9.71
CA ALA A 16 48.51 -30.96 9.09
C ALA A 16 48.35 -29.54 8.51
N ALA A 17 49.23 -29.15 7.59
CA ALA A 17 49.05 -27.96 6.78
C ALA A 17 49.51 -28.31 5.37
N LEU A 18 48.62 -28.82 4.52
CA LEU A 18 48.72 -28.93 3.04
C LEU A 18 47.67 -29.95 2.51
N LEU A 19 46.36 -29.68 2.58
CA LEU A 19 45.38 -30.52 1.85
C LEU A 19 44.08 -29.84 1.38
N LEU A 20 43.97 -28.50 1.34
CA LEU A 20 42.75 -27.86 0.83
C LEU A 20 43.04 -26.80 -0.26
N TRP A 21 43.64 -27.28 -1.35
CA TRP A 21 43.60 -26.63 -2.67
C TRP A 21 43.16 -27.67 -3.71
N ARG A 22 42.26 -27.24 -4.61
CA ARG A 22 41.48 -27.96 -5.67
C ARG A 22 40.04 -28.26 -5.26
N SER A 23 38.99 -27.91 -5.99
CA SER A 23 38.87 -27.37 -7.35
C SER A 23 37.60 -26.53 -7.45
N ARG A 24 37.73 -25.39 -8.11
CA ARG A 24 36.65 -24.63 -8.74
C ARG A 24 36.48 -25.17 -10.17
N ASP A 25 35.27 -24.99 -10.71
CA ASP A 25 34.81 -25.24 -12.10
C ASP A 25 34.28 -26.63 -12.46
N GLN A 26 32.94 -26.79 -12.48
CA GLN A 26 32.11 -26.69 -13.70
C GLN A 26 30.70 -27.27 -13.47
N GLY A 27 29.71 -26.70 -14.15
CA GLY A 27 28.62 -27.50 -14.72
C GLY A 27 27.20 -27.08 -14.37
N ALA A 28 26.49 -26.65 -15.41
CA ALA A 28 25.07 -26.38 -15.52
C ALA A 28 24.14 -27.40 -14.85
N GLY A 29 23.00 -26.89 -14.38
CA GLY A 29 21.84 -27.68 -13.96
C GLY A 29 20.61 -26.78 -13.88
N ASP A 30 19.88 -26.68 -14.99
CA ASP A 30 18.50 -26.22 -15.04
C ASP A 30 17.62 -27.10 -14.13
N ALA A 31 16.88 -26.49 -13.22
CA ALA A 31 15.71 -27.08 -12.59
C ALA A 31 14.70 -25.98 -12.21
N PRO A 32 13.38 -26.25 -12.34
CA PRO A 32 12.36 -25.23 -12.44
C PRO A 32 11.99 -24.67 -11.07
N GLU A 33 12.18 -23.36 -10.87
CA GLU A 33 11.58 -22.68 -9.73
C GLU A 33 10.08 -22.51 -9.97
N SER A 34 9.32 -23.22 -9.14
CA SER A 34 7.91 -23.05 -8.86
C SER A 34 7.50 -21.57 -8.93
N GLY A 35 6.66 -21.25 -9.91
CA GLY A 35 6.11 -19.91 -10.11
C GLY A 35 5.21 -19.49 -8.95
N ALA A 36 5.80 -18.81 -7.97
CA ALA A 36 5.09 -17.81 -7.19
C ALA A 36 5.06 -16.51 -8.04
N PRO A 37 3.90 -15.86 -8.23
CA PRO A 37 3.89 -14.55 -8.87
C PRO A 37 4.71 -13.58 -8.03
N ALA A 38 5.74 -12.98 -8.64
CA ALA A 38 6.56 -11.96 -7.99
C ALA A 38 5.65 -10.81 -7.52
N PRO A 39 5.85 -10.27 -6.31
CA PRO A 39 5.10 -9.10 -5.86
C PRO A 39 5.42 -7.92 -6.78
N VAL A 40 4.41 -7.39 -7.45
CA VAL A 40 4.56 -6.19 -8.29
C VAL A 40 4.97 -5.04 -7.37
N SER A 41 6.20 -4.56 -7.52
CA SER A 41 6.76 -3.50 -6.71
C SER A 41 6.25 -2.15 -7.23
N LEU A 42 5.72 -1.32 -6.34
CA LEU A 42 5.24 0.03 -6.68
C LEU A 42 6.33 0.94 -7.28
N LYS A 43 7.61 0.52 -7.22
CA LYS A 43 8.74 1.20 -7.86
C LYS A 43 8.73 1.07 -9.39
N ASP A 44 8.04 0.06 -9.93
CA ASP A 44 7.93 -0.19 -11.37
C ASP A 44 6.73 0.54 -12.00
N VAL A 45 5.93 1.24 -11.18
CA VAL A 45 4.86 2.13 -11.65
C VAL A 45 5.46 3.54 -11.80
N PRO A 46 5.58 4.08 -13.03
CA PRO A 46 6.12 5.42 -13.22
C PRO A 46 5.24 6.43 -12.48
N ARG A 47 5.83 7.12 -11.50
CA ARG A 47 5.27 8.36 -10.95
C ARG A 47 5.30 9.39 -12.07
N ALA A 48 4.19 9.54 -12.79
CA ALA A 48 4.04 10.64 -13.73
C ALA A 48 4.04 11.97 -12.95
N ALA A 49 5.07 12.76 -13.19
CA ALA A 49 5.16 14.14 -12.74
C ALA A 49 3.99 14.95 -13.32
N SER A 50 3.51 15.91 -12.54
CA SER A 50 2.51 16.89 -12.91
C SER A 50 2.81 17.48 -14.29
N SER A 51 2.00 17.13 -15.28
CA SER A 51 1.93 17.80 -16.57
C SER A 51 0.47 17.79 -16.98
N MET A 52 -0.17 18.96 -16.85
CA MET A 52 -1.52 19.22 -17.32
C MET A 52 -1.51 19.17 -18.84
N ALA A 53 -1.71 17.98 -19.41
CA ALA A 53 -2.24 17.85 -20.76
C ALA A 53 -3.77 17.82 -20.63
N PRO A 54 -4.53 18.61 -21.39
CA PRO A 54 -5.99 18.44 -21.44
C PRO A 54 -6.26 17.10 -22.11
N ALA A 55 -6.80 16.15 -21.34
CA ALA A 55 -7.19 14.85 -21.86
C ALA A 55 -8.38 15.04 -22.81
N SER A 56 -8.19 14.67 -24.06
CA SER A 56 -9.26 14.57 -25.06
C SER A 56 -10.23 13.45 -24.65
N ASP A 57 -11.50 13.82 -24.44
CA ASP A 57 -12.70 12.97 -24.28
C ASP A 57 -12.55 11.68 -23.44
N ALA A 58 -12.35 11.84 -22.13
CA ALA A 58 -12.77 10.85 -21.13
C ALA A 58 -14.06 11.35 -20.48
N GLY A 59 -15.17 10.61 -20.61
CA GLY A 59 -16.48 10.99 -20.10
C GLY A 59 -16.42 11.53 -18.67
N GLY A 60 -16.45 12.86 -18.54
CA GLY A 60 -16.31 13.54 -17.26
C GLY A 60 -17.49 13.20 -16.38
N CYS A 61 -17.22 12.72 -15.17
CA CYS A 61 -18.26 12.46 -14.20
C CYS A 61 -18.95 13.77 -13.81
N GLN A 62 -20.29 13.80 -13.86
CA GLN A 62 -21.05 14.94 -13.38
C GLN A 62 -21.32 14.85 -11.86
N PRO A 63 -21.28 15.97 -11.13
CA PRO A 63 -21.66 16.02 -9.71
C PRO A 63 -23.03 15.40 -9.45
N GLY A 64 -23.14 14.61 -8.38
CA GLY A 64 -24.41 13.99 -7.98
C GLY A 64 -24.89 12.83 -8.86
N VAL A 65 -24.31 12.65 -10.06
CA VAL A 65 -24.62 11.53 -10.95
C VAL A 65 -23.60 10.42 -10.74
N PRO A 66 -24.04 9.15 -10.54
CA PRO A 66 -23.12 8.02 -10.53
C PRO A 66 -22.38 7.94 -11.87
N CYS A 67 -21.05 7.84 -11.83
CA CYS A 67 -20.26 7.61 -13.02
C CYS A 67 -19.54 6.27 -12.92
N THR A 68 -19.68 5.47 -13.97
CA THR A 68 -19.13 4.11 -14.05
C THR A 68 -18.32 3.95 -15.31
N CYS A 69 -17.45 2.95 -15.30
CA CYS A 69 -16.68 2.57 -16.47
C CYS A 69 -17.59 2.16 -17.63
N ALA A 70 -17.15 2.44 -18.86
CA ALA A 70 -17.84 1.94 -20.05
C ALA A 70 -17.96 0.41 -19.98
N PRO A 71 -19.14 -0.18 -20.24
CA PRO A 71 -19.40 -1.60 -20.01
C PRO A 71 -18.59 -2.53 -20.93
N GLY A 72 -18.05 -2.02 -22.03
CA GLY A 72 -17.38 -2.83 -23.05
C GLY A 72 -18.36 -3.72 -23.81
N THR A 73 -17.83 -4.61 -24.65
CA THR A 73 -18.61 -5.67 -25.30
C THR A 73 -18.10 -7.05 -24.86
N PRO A 74 -18.88 -8.13 -25.01
CA PRO A 74 -18.42 -9.47 -24.66
C PRO A 74 -17.10 -9.80 -25.37
N GLY A 75 -16.07 -10.18 -24.60
CA GLY A 75 -14.71 -10.45 -25.10
C GLY A 75 -13.86 -9.20 -25.34
N ASN A 76 -14.41 -7.99 -25.17
CA ASN A 76 -13.70 -6.73 -25.32
C ASN A 76 -14.16 -5.72 -24.25
N VAL A 77 -13.96 -6.09 -22.99
CA VAL A 77 -14.13 -5.19 -21.86
C VAL A 77 -12.82 -4.44 -21.65
N PRO A 78 -12.84 -3.09 -21.56
CA PRO A 78 -11.64 -2.32 -21.26
C PRO A 78 -11.01 -2.80 -19.95
N LYS A 79 -9.70 -3.05 -19.96
CA LYS A 79 -8.98 -3.48 -18.75
C LYS A 79 -8.75 -2.33 -17.78
N SER A 80 -8.58 -1.12 -18.30
CA SER A 80 -8.39 0.09 -17.53
C SER A 80 -9.63 0.98 -17.62
N CYS A 81 -9.84 1.75 -16.56
CA CYS A 81 -10.90 2.73 -16.48
C CYS A 81 -10.40 3.97 -15.74
N GLN A 82 -10.60 5.13 -16.34
CA GLN A 82 -10.25 6.41 -15.74
C GLN A 82 -11.51 7.25 -15.58
N LEU A 83 -11.82 7.63 -14.35
CA LEU A 83 -12.98 8.43 -13.98
C LEU A 83 -12.49 9.78 -13.44
N THR A 84 -12.80 10.86 -14.15
CA THR A 84 -12.38 12.22 -13.75
C THR A 84 -13.61 13.11 -13.59
N CYS A 85 -13.73 13.78 -12.45
CA CYS A 85 -14.84 14.68 -12.15
C CYS A 85 -14.48 16.18 -12.29
N GLY A 86 -13.24 16.48 -12.72
CA GLY A 86 -12.69 17.83 -12.69
C GLY A 86 -12.73 18.43 -11.28
N GLU A 87 -12.98 19.73 -11.21
CA GLU A 87 -13.00 20.51 -9.97
C GLU A 87 -14.35 20.46 -9.23
N ALA A 88 -15.34 19.72 -9.76
CA ALA A 88 -16.69 19.77 -9.24
C ALA A 88 -16.85 18.84 -8.01
N PRO A 89 -17.33 19.35 -6.86
CA PRO A 89 -17.45 18.56 -5.64
C PRO A 89 -18.64 17.58 -5.71
N GLY A 90 -18.65 16.57 -4.83
CA GLY A 90 -19.81 15.67 -4.68
C GLY A 90 -19.94 14.59 -5.76
N CYS A 91 -18.89 14.37 -6.54
CA CYS A 91 -18.83 13.33 -7.55
C CYS A 91 -18.85 11.91 -6.93
N ARG A 92 -19.37 10.92 -7.66
CA ARG A 92 -19.48 9.53 -7.17
C ARG A 92 -18.91 8.51 -8.18
N PRO A 93 -17.58 8.49 -8.42
CA PRO A 93 -16.97 7.51 -9.30
C PRO A 93 -17.06 6.11 -8.72
N SER A 94 -17.49 5.17 -9.57
CA SER A 94 -17.62 3.76 -9.22
C SER A 94 -16.99 2.92 -10.31
N CYS A 95 -15.91 2.23 -9.95
CA CYS A 95 -15.19 1.32 -10.84
C CYS A 95 -15.33 -0.11 -10.32
N SER A 96 -15.68 -1.04 -11.21
CA SER A 96 -15.72 -2.45 -10.88
C SER A 96 -15.36 -3.34 -12.06
N GLU A 97 -14.86 -4.54 -11.77
CA GLU A 97 -14.52 -5.55 -12.77
C GLU A 97 -13.51 -5.04 -13.80
N ARG A 98 -12.46 -4.35 -13.33
CA ARG A 98 -11.37 -3.82 -14.15
C ARG A 98 -10.03 -4.28 -13.58
N ASP A 99 -9.02 -4.40 -14.44
CA ASP A 99 -7.66 -4.60 -13.95
C ASP A 99 -7.18 -3.33 -13.22
N VAL A 100 -7.45 -2.15 -13.80
CA VAL A 100 -6.98 -0.86 -13.27
C VAL A 100 -8.10 0.16 -13.23
N CYS A 101 -8.33 0.73 -12.05
CA CYS A 101 -9.28 1.79 -11.79
C CYS A 101 -8.55 3.05 -11.33
N GLU A 102 -8.63 4.12 -12.10
CA GLU A 102 -8.15 5.43 -11.70
C GLU A 102 -9.32 6.38 -11.47
N SER A 103 -9.30 7.11 -10.35
CA SER A 103 -10.30 8.12 -10.03
C SER A 103 -9.65 9.43 -9.60
N ARG A 104 -10.10 10.53 -10.19
CA ARG A 104 -9.67 11.89 -9.87
C ARG A 104 -10.90 12.74 -9.59
N CYS A 105 -10.99 13.29 -8.39
CA CYS A 105 -12.13 14.14 -8.02
C CYS A 105 -11.73 15.24 -7.03
N ALA A 106 -12.53 16.32 -7.03
CA ALA A 106 -12.45 17.37 -6.03
C ALA A 106 -13.11 16.95 -4.70
N GLY A 107 -13.32 17.92 -3.80
CA GLY A 107 -13.75 17.64 -2.44
C GLY A 107 -15.16 17.05 -2.34
N ASN A 108 -15.47 16.41 -1.20
CA ASN A 108 -16.75 15.74 -0.94
C ASN A 108 -17.08 14.59 -1.92
N CYS A 109 -16.07 14.06 -2.61
CA CYS A 109 -16.24 12.95 -3.54
C CYS A 109 -16.46 11.63 -2.81
N ARG A 110 -17.26 10.73 -3.39
CA ARG A 110 -17.44 9.35 -2.92
C ARG A 110 -16.98 8.35 -3.98
N SER A 111 -15.72 7.94 -3.89
CA SER A 111 -15.10 6.96 -4.79
C SER A 111 -15.34 5.54 -4.30
N SER A 112 -15.72 4.65 -5.21
CA SER A 112 -15.88 3.21 -4.94
C SER A 112 -15.10 2.40 -5.97
N CYS A 113 -14.29 1.45 -5.49
CA CYS A 113 -13.56 0.50 -6.31
C CYS A 113 -13.80 -0.91 -5.79
N ASP A 114 -14.33 -1.79 -6.63
CA ASP A 114 -14.72 -3.14 -6.23
C ASP A 114 -14.27 -4.18 -7.27
N HIS A 115 -13.89 -5.38 -6.84
CA HIS A 115 -13.50 -6.49 -7.75
C HIS A 115 -12.50 -6.05 -8.84
N SER A 116 -11.39 -5.44 -8.42
CA SER A 116 -10.39 -4.88 -9.36
C SER A 116 -8.97 -5.16 -8.86
N LYS A 117 -7.99 -5.26 -9.75
CA LYS A 117 -6.61 -5.53 -9.27
C LYS A 117 -6.01 -4.31 -8.60
N ALA A 118 -6.07 -3.16 -9.26
CA ALA A 118 -5.48 -1.93 -8.76
C ALA A 118 -6.48 -0.76 -8.77
N CYS A 119 -6.57 -0.05 -7.65
CA CYS A 119 -7.31 1.19 -7.52
C CYS A 119 -6.37 2.33 -7.14
N ASP A 120 -6.38 3.43 -7.89
CA ASP A 120 -5.68 4.68 -7.56
C ASP A 120 -6.69 5.83 -7.53
N THR A 121 -7.02 6.29 -6.32
CA THR A 121 -7.89 7.45 -6.12
C THR A 121 -7.09 8.67 -5.68
N ARG A 122 -7.28 9.81 -6.34
CA ARG A 122 -6.81 11.12 -5.86
C ARG A 122 -7.99 12.02 -5.60
N CYS A 123 -8.01 12.58 -4.40
CA CYS A 123 -9.04 13.48 -3.94
C CYS A 123 -8.46 14.63 -3.14
N THR A 124 -9.17 15.76 -3.12
CA THR A 124 -8.85 16.86 -2.20
C THR A 124 -9.46 16.54 -0.83
N ASP A 125 -10.31 17.39 -0.27
CA ASP A 125 -10.77 17.27 1.11
C ASP A 125 -12.16 16.60 1.23
N ASN A 126 -12.43 16.03 2.40
CA ASN A 126 -13.72 15.48 2.81
C ASN A 126 -14.23 14.34 1.92
N CYS A 127 -13.33 13.58 1.33
CA CYS A 127 -13.70 12.50 0.43
C CYS A 127 -13.94 11.19 1.17
N ALA A 128 -14.87 10.38 0.66
CA ALA A 128 -15.06 8.99 1.05
C ALA A 128 -14.49 8.08 -0.02
N VAL A 129 -13.53 7.23 0.33
CA VAL A 129 -12.92 6.23 -0.56
C VAL A 129 -13.24 4.85 -0.01
N ASP A 130 -13.88 4.02 -0.83
CA ASP A 130 -14.31 2.66 -0.48
C ASP A 130 -13.70 1.65 -1.47
N CYS A 131 -12.78 0.83 -0.99
CA CYS A 131 -12.11 -0.21 -1.76
C CYS A 131 -12.48 -1.59 -1.23
N ARG A 132 -12.96 -2.48 -2.11
CA ARG A 132 -13.41 -3.83 -1.75
C ARG A 132 -12.96 -4.88 -2.75
N HIS A 133 -12.59 -6.07 -2.28
CA HIS A 133 -12.22 -7.20 -3.16
C HIS A 133 -11.14 -6.81 -4.19
N VAL A 134 -10.08 -6.16 -3.72
CA VAL A 134 -9.03 -5.60 -4.57
C VAL A 134 -7.65 -6.12 -4.21
N GLU A 135 -6.75 -6.29 -5.18
CA GLU A 135 -5.38 -6.70 -4.85
C GLU A 135 -4.61 -5.53 -4.20
N THR A 136 -4.71 -4.33 -4.76
CA THR A 136 -4.08 -3.11 -4.24
C THR A 136 -5.02 -1.91 -4.33
N CYS A 137 -5.21 -1.21 -3.21
CA CYS A 137 -5.87 0.09 -3.17
C CYS A 137 -4.93 1.17 -2.66
N GLN A 138 -4.70 2.17 -3.50
CA GLN A 138 -3.97 3.38 -3.19
C GLN A 138 -4.92 4.57 -3.22
N ALA A 139 -4.80 5.44 -2.22
CA ALA A 139 -5.50 6.71 -2.23
C ALA A 139 -4.60 7.84 -1.73
N THR A 140 -4.72 9.01 -2.34
CA THR A 140 -4.20 10.26 -1.79
C THR A 140 -5.38 11.19 -1.57
N CYS A 141 -5.56 11.61 -0.32
CA CYS A 141 -6.69 12.39 0.12
C CYS A 141 -6.21 13.51 1.05
N GLY A 142 -6.80 14.69 0.92
CA GLY A 142 -6.54 15.84 1.78
C GLY A 142 -7.14 15.67 3.17
N ALA A 143 -7.65 16.75 3.74
CA ALA A 143 -8.23 16.76 5.08
C ALA A 143 -9.60 16.07 5.13
N GLY A 144 -10.02 15.60 6.31
CA GLY A 144 -11.38 15.12 6.60
C GLY A 144 -11.78 13.85 5.85
N CYS A 145 -10.82 13.06 5.37
CA CYS A 145 -11.11 11.92 4.52
C CYS A 145 -11.60 10.71 5.32
N LYS A 146 -12.50 9.94 4.71
CA LYS A 146 -12.97 8.65 5.20
C LYS A 146 -12.50 7.56 4.24
N TYR A 147 -11.49 6.82 4.64
CA TYR A 147 -10.95 5.73 3.83
C TYR A 147 -11.38 4.38 4.40
N THR A 148 -11.99 3.55 3.57
CA THR A 148 -12.40 2.18 3.91
C THR A 148 -11.78 1.21 2.91
N CYS A 149 -11.09 0.19 3.41
CA CYS A 149 -10.47 -0.86 2.61
C CYS A 149 -10.81 -2.21 3.21
N GLU A 150 -11.57 -3.02 2.47
CA GLU A 150 -12.11 -4.30 2.95
C GLU A 150 -11.77 -5.41 1.96
N ASN A 151 -11.44 -6.61 2.44
CA ASN A 151 -11.13 -7.77 1.58
C ASN A 151 -10.07 -7.46 0.51
N ALA A 152 -8.94 -6.90 0.93
CA ALA A 152 -7.91 -6.41 0.01
C ALA A 152 -6.53 -7.01 0.25
N GLY A 153 -5.72 -7.16 -0.79
CA GLY A 153 -4.33 -7.60 -0.65
C GLY A 153 -3.48 -6.54 0.09
N LYS A 154 -3.51 -5.30 -0.41
CA LYS A 154 -2.72 -4.18 0.12
C LYS A 154 -3.49 -2.86 0.06
N CYS A 155 -3.46 -2.10 1.15
CA CYS A 155 -4.04 -0.76 1.24
C CYS A 155 -2.93 0.24 1.60
N VAL A 156 -2.76 1.29 0.79
CA VAL A 156 -1.72 2.33 0.98
C VAL A 156 -2.31 3.75 0.92
N PRO A 157 -3.19 4.14 1.87
CA PRO A 157 -3.73 5.49 1.90
C PRO A 157 -2.71 6.52 2.42
N VAL A 158 -2.67 7.67 1.77
CA VAL A 158 -2.10 8.93 2.27
C VAL A 158 -3.24 9.88 2.57
N VAL A 159 -3.39 10.28 3.83
CA VAL A 159 -4.53 11.11 4.30
C VAL A 159 -4.06 12.35 5.05
N GLY A 160 -4.84 13.43 4.96
CA GLY A 160 -4.63 14.70 5.65
C GLY A 160 -5.26 14.79 7.04
N GLU A 161 -5.25 16.01 7.57
CA GLU A 161 -5.79 16.38 8.88
C GLU A 161 -7.24 15.91 9.08
N GLY A 162 -7.57 15.40 10.26
CA GLY A 162 -8.94 15.00 10.61
C GLY A 162 -9.45 13.76 9.90
N SER A 163 -8.58 12.95 9.29
CA SER A 163 -9.00 11.78 8.51
C SER A 163 -9.19 10.52 9.35
N VAL A 164 -10.09 9.64 8.91
CA VAL A 164 -10.36 8.33 9.50
C VAL A 164 -10.11 7.23 8.47
N VAL A 165 -9.34 6.22 8.87
CA VAL A 165 -8.93 5.09 8.04
C VAL A 165 -9.41 3.80 8.69
N LYS A 166 -10.12 2.99 7.92
CA LYS A 166 -10.60 1.66 8.34
C LYS A 166 -10.08 0.60 7.36
N CYS A 167 -9.32 -0.35 7.87
CA CYS A 167 -8.84 -1.51 7.16
C CYS A 167 -9.40 -2.78 7.80
N ASN A 168 -10.07 -3.63 7.03
CA ASN A 168 -10.65 -4.88 7.53
C ASN A 168 -10.39 -6.04 6.57
N GLN A 169 -9.90 -7.18 7.08
CA GLN A 169 -9.59 -8.37 6.27
C GLN A 169 -8.64 -8.02 5.11
N VAL A 170 -7.47 -7.49 5.47
CA VAL A 170 -6.47 -7.05 4.47
C VAL A 170 -5.11 -7.69 4.68
N GLY A 171 -4.37 -7.95 3.60
CA GLY A 171 -3.02 -8.51 3.70
C GLY A 171 -2.07 -7.53 4.40
N LEU A 172 -2.06 -6.27 3.97
CA LEU A 172 -1.28 -5.18 4.57
C LEU A 172 -2.06 -3.86 4.51
N CYS A 173 -2.09 -3.11 5.62
CA CYS A 173 -2.62 -1.74 5.66
C CYS A 173 -1.51 -0.77 6.09
N GLU A 174 -0.84 -0.14 5.14
CA GLU A 174 0.23 0.82 5.38
C GLU A 174 -0.30 2.24 5.23
N VAL A 175 -0.46 2.93 6.34
CA VAL A 175 -1.14 4.23 6.38
C VAL A 175 -0.12 5.35 6.58
N THR A 176 -0.18 6.38 5.73
CA THR A 176 0.56 7.63 5.95
C THR A 176 -0.40 8.75 6.29
N CYS A 177 -0.20 9.36 7.45
CA CYS A 177 -0.95 10.54 7.88
C CYS A 177 -0.07 11.78 7.79
N THR A 178 -0.54 12.76 7.02
CA THR A 178 0.12 14.07 6.86
C THR A 178 -0.38 15.10 7.87
N GLY A 179 -1.51 14.83 8.54
CA GLY A 179 -2.08 15.56 9.67
C GLY A 179 -2.61 14.59 10.74
N SER A 180 -3.38 15.06 11.72
CA SER A 180 -4.03 14.21 12.72
C SER A 180 -4.95 13.20 12.03
N CYS A 181 -4.89 11.94 12.42
CA CYS A 181 -5.71 10.89 11.81
C CYS A 181 -5.99 9.77 12.81
N ALA A 182 -7.08 9.04 12.59
CA ALA A 182 -7.41 7.83 13.33
C ALA A 182 -7.44 6.62 12.40
N VAL A 183 -6.83 5.52 12.84
CA VAL A 183 -6.69 4.28 12.06
C VAL A 183 -7.24 3.11 12.87
N SER A 184 -8.19 2.40 12.27
CA SER A 184 -8.72 1.12 12.76
C SER A 184 -8.32 0.02 11.80
N CYS A 185 -7.69 -1.02 12.34
CA CYS A 185 -7.20 -2.17 11.59
C CYS A 185 -7.69 -3.45 12.25
N SER A 186 -8.47 -4.24 11.52
CA SER A 186 -8.97 -5.55 11.95
C SER A 186 -8.61 -6.64 10.93
N ALA A 187 -8.27 -7.82 11.42
CA ALA A 187 -7.92 -8.97 10.58
C ALA A 187 -6.85 -8.63 9.50
N THR A 188 -5.75 -7.99 9.90
CA THR A 188 -4.64 -7.64 9.00
C THR A 188 -3.53 -8.69 9.06
N GLY A 189 -3.09 -9.23 7.92
CA GLY A 189 -2.09 -10.31 7.88
C GLY A 189 -0.68 -9.88 8.32
N GLN A 190 -0.11 -8.89 7.63
CA GLN A 190 1.24 -8.35 7.86
C GLN A 190 1.25 -7.15 8.83
N GLY A 191 0.12 -6.90 9.48
CA GLY A 191 -0.08 -5.80 10.42
C GLY A 191 -0.55 -4.50 9.76
N CYS A 192 -0.42 -3.43 10.53
CA CYS A 192 -0.93 -2.10 10.22
C CYS A 192 0.09 -1.04 10.65
N PRO A 193 1.18 -0.85 9.86
CA PRO A 193 2.15 0.20 10.07
C PRO A 193 1.52 1.57 9.76
N ILE A 194 1.82 2.55 10.61
CA ILE A 194 1.30 3.91 10.49
C ILE A 194 2.47 4.88 10.59
N THR A 195 2.59 5.75 9.59
CA THR A 195 3.57 6.82 9.56
C THR A 195 2.87 8.14 9.81
N CYS A 196 3.20 8.81 10.92
CA CYS A 196 2.72 10.15 11.22
C CYS A 196 3.77 11.18 10.81
N GLN A 197 3.56 11.88 9.69
CA GLN A 197 4.51 12.86 9.21
C GLN A 197 4.52 14.09 10.14
N GLY A 198 5.70 14.44 10.66
CA GLY A 198 5.89 15.61 11.52
C GLY A 198 5.26 15.52 12.91
N GLN A 199 4.64 14.40 13.29
CA GLN A 199 3.86 14.27 14.54
C GLN A 199 4.42 13.23 15.53
N GLY A 200 5.58 12.64 15.22
CA GLY A 200 6.19 11.58 16.03
C GLY A 200 5.58 10.19 15.76
N PRO A 201 5.71 9.22 16.68
CA PRO A 201 5.16 7.88 16.50
C PRO A 201 3.64 7.85 16.69
N ALA A 202 2.98 6.90 16.02
CA ALA A 202 1.54 6.65 16.24
C ALA A 202 1.28 6.20 17.68
N LYS A 203 0.25 6.79 18.32
CA LYS A 203 -0.19 6.43 19.67
C LYS A 203 -1.40 5.50 19.64
N ARG A 204 -1.60 4.73 20.70
CA ARG A 204 -2.79 3.89 20.88
C ARG A 204 -3.86 4.67 21.63
N CYS A 205 -5.09 4.67 21.12
CA CYS A 205 -6.26 5.30 21.72
C CYS A 205 -6.95 4.34 22.71
N ALA A 206 -7.79 4.89 23.59
CA ALA A 206 -8.53 4.11 24.58
C ALA A 206 -9.52 3.11 23.96
N ASP A 207 -10.01 3.41 22.76
CA ASP A 207 -10.91 2.56 21.96
C ASP A 207 -10.18 1.51 21.11
N GLY A 208 -8.86 1.40 21.25
CA GLY A 208 -8.04 0.42 20.54
C GLY A 208 -7.55 0.87 19.16
N ARG A 209 -8.02 2.02 18.63
CA ARG A 209 -7.47 2.61 17.41
C ARG A 209 -6.02 3.05 17.61
N LYS A 210 -5.32 3.26 16.50
CA LYS A 210 -4.04 3.97 16.49
C LYS A 210 -4.26 5.35 15.88
N ALA A 211 -3.50 6.35 16.31
CA ALA A 211 -3.69 7.71 15.84
C ALA A 211 -2.38 8.50 15.73
N CYS A 212 -2.40 9.47 14.83
CA CYS A 212 -1.42 10.55 14.72
C CYS A 212 -2.03 11.83 15.29
N GLY A 213 -1.21 12.68 15.93
CA GLY A 213 -1.66 13.99 16.42
C GLY A 213 -2.84 13.88 17.37
N ASP A 214 -3.89 14.65 17.14
CA ASP A 214 -5.12 14.62 17.96
C ASP A 214 -6.13 13.56 17.49
N GLY A 215 -5.70 12.61 16.66
CA GLY A 215 -6.57 11.62 16.02
C GLY A 215 -7.41 10.76 16.97
N CYS A 216 -7.00 10.56 18.23
CA CYS A 216 -7.83 9.86 19.22
C CYS A 216 -9.13 10.59 19.60
N SER A 217 -9.24 11.89 19.30
CA SER A 217 -10.45 12.69 19.48
C SER A 217 -11.39 12.64 18.28
N LEU A 218 -10.95 12.09 17.15
CA LEU A 218 -11.75 12.01 15.93
C LEU A 218 -12.87 10.99 16.09
N PRO A 219 -14.01 11.21 15.41
CA PRO A 219 -15.10 10.24 15.37
C PRO A 219 -14.62 8.88 14.83
N GLN A 220 -15.35 7.83 15.21
CA GLN A 220 -15.10 6.47 14.72
C GLN A 220 -15.66 6.26 13.32
#